data_AF-A0A941Z9D9-F1
#
_entry.id   AF-A0A941Z9D9-F1
#
_cell.length_a   1.000
_cell.length_b   1.000
_cell.length_c   1.000
_cell.angle_alpha   90.00
_cell.angle_beta   90.00
_cell.angle_gamma   90.00
#
_symmetry.space_group_name_H-M   'P 1'
#
loop_
_entity.id
_entity.type
_entity.pdbx_description
1 polymer ?
#
loop_
_entity_poly.entity_id
_entity_poly.type
_entity_poly.pdbx_seq_one_letter_code
_entity_poly.pdbx_strand_id
1 'polypeptide(L)' 'MKPQDLSEYRYHHHGLDRESLKKSLVNLLIYSLGKDHITATRRDWFHTTALAVRERLIERWMETMRSYYRADA' A
#
# COMPACT_ATOMS: atom_id res chain seq x y z
N MET A 1 4.38 -14.18 -29.68
CA MET A 1 3.92 -13.03 -28.86
C MET A 1 5.05 -12.67 -27.92
N LYS A 2 5.68 -11.50 -28.07
CA LYS A 2 6.75 -11.09 -27.14
C LYS A 2 6.12 -10.78 -25.78
N PRO A 3 6.71 -11.22 -24.65
CA PRO A 3 6.24 -10.82 -23.33
C PRO A 3 6.33 -9.28 -23.23
N GLN A 4 5.22 -8.65 -22.86
CA GLN A 4 5.19 -7.22 -22.60
C GLN A 4 6.03 -6.95 -21.35
N ASP A 5 6.98 -6.02 -21.46
CA ASP A 5 7.77 -5.57 -20.32
C ASP A 5 6.89 -4.69 -19.43
N LEU A 6 6.29 -5.29 -18.41
CA LEU A 6 5.43 -4.62 -17.44
C LEU A 6 6.23 -4.03 -16.26
N SER A 7 7.55 -3.89 -16.39
CA SER A 7 8.39 -3.34 -15.32
C SER A 7 8.01 -1.90 -14.94
N GLU A 8 7.38 -1.17 -15.87
CA GLU A 8 6.83 0.18 -15.67
C GLU A 8 5.60 0.21 -14.72
N TYR A 9 4.87 -0.90 -14.57
CA TYR A 9 3.70 -1.01 -13.69
C TYR A 9 4.04 -1.53 -12.29
N ARG A 10 5.31 -1.42 -11.88
CA ARG A 10 5.73 -1.83 -10.53
C ARG A 10 5.06 -0.93 -9.50
N TYR A 11 4.36 -1.53 -8.53
CA TYR A 11 3.75 -0.76 -7.45
C TYR A 11 4.82 0.02 -6.67
N HIS A 12 4.54 1.29 -6.38
CA HIS A 12 5.43 2.16 -5.62
C HIS A 12 5.45 1.70 -4.16
N HIS A 13 6.65 1.45 -3.63
CA HIS A 13 6.80 0.97 -2.27
C HIS A 13 6.31 2.00 -1.24
N HIS A 14 5.50 1.57 -0.28
CA HIS A 14 5.08 2.42 0.83
C HIS A 14 6.19 2.53 1.87
N GLY A 15 6.81 3.71 1.96
CA GLY A 15 7.88 3.97 2.91
C GLY A 15 7.47 3.74 4.37
N LEU A 16 8.45 3.40 5.20
CA LEU A 16 8.28 3.12 6.64
C LEU A 16 8.49 4.34 7.53
N ASP A 17 8.92 5.46 6.95
CA ASP A 17 9.10 6.70 7.69
C ASP A 17 7.77 7.43 7.95
N ARG A 18 7.83 8.40 8.86
CA ARG A 18 6.67 9.19 9.29
C ARG A 18 5.97 9.91 8.14
N GLU A 19 6.71 10.49 7.21
CA GLU A 19 6.13 11.30 6.13
C GLU A 19 5.46 10.41 5.09
N SER A 20 6.07 9.26 4.77
CA SER A 20 5.44 8.22 3.95
C SER A 20 4.14 7.70 4.58
N LEU A 21 4.11 7.50 5.90
CA LEU A 21 2.89 7.06 6.58
C LEU A 21 1.78 8.11 6.52
N LYS A 22 2.09 9.38 6.80
CA LYS A 22 1.11 10.47 6.66
C LYS A 22 0.53 10.54 5.24
N LYS A 23 1.39 10.40 4.22
CA LYS A 23 0.95 10.41 2.82
C LYS A 23 -0.03 9.26 2.53
N SER A 24 0.30 8.03 2.96
CA SER A 24 -0.63 6.89 2.87
C SER A 24 -1.96 7.21 3.57
N LEU A 25 -1.92 7.74 4.80
CA LEU A 25 -3.13 8.02 5.57
C LEU A 25 -4.04 9.03 4.86
N VAL A 26 -3.52 10.16 4.41
CA VAL A 26 -4.32 11.17 3.71
C VAL A 26 -4.89 10.60 2.41
N ASN A 27 -4.08 9.89 1.63
CA ASN A 27 -4.53 9.28 0.38
C ASN A 27 -5.64 8.25 0.61
N LEU A 28 -5.48 7.35 1.58
CA LEU A 28 -6.48 6.33 1.90
C LEU A 28 -7.76 6.94 2.46
N LEU A 29 -7.66 8.01 3.24
CA LEU A 29 -8.83 8.73 3.74
C LEU A 29 -9.67 9.29 2.57
N ILE A 30 -9.01 9.91 1.59
CA ILE A 30 -9.67 10.51 0.42
C ILE A 30 -10.16 9.41 -0.54
N TYR A 31 -9.28 8.54 -0.98
CA TYR A 31 -9.54 7.64 -2.10
C TYR A 31 -10.15 6.29 -1.69
N SER A 32 -10.01 5.87 -0.43
CA SER A 32 -10.64 4.63 0.05
C SER A 32 -11.90 4.90 0.89
N LEU A 33 -11.93 5.97 1.67
CA LEU A 33 -13.07 6.31 2.52
C LEU A 33 -13.94 7.45 1.99
N GLY A 34 -13.49 8.20 0.97
CA GLY A 34 -14.24 9.36 0.45
C GLY A 34 -14.33 10.51 1.45
N LYS A 35 -13.33 10.64 2.34
CA LYS A 35 -13.29 11.63 3.41
C LYS A 35 -12.07 12.53 3.30
N ASP A 36 -12.24 13.78 3.68
CA ASP A 36 -11.14 14.70 3.89
C ASP A 36 -10.81 14.81 5.39
N HIS A 37 -9.69 15.46 5.74
CA HIS A 37 -9.24 15.56 7.12
C HIS A 37 -10.18 16.38 8.03
N ILE A 38 -11.00 17.28 7.46
CA ILE A 38 -11.93 18.15 8.18
C ILE A 38 -13.14 17.34 8.64
N THR A 39 -13.61 16.41 7.80
CA THR A 39 -14.81 15.61 8.06
C THR A 39 -14.54 14.24 8.68
N ALA A 40 -13.26 13.83 8.79
CA ALA A 40 -12.87 12.53 9.29
C ALA A 40 -13.04 12.38 10.81
N THR A 41 -13.75 11.32 11.20
CA THR A 41 -13.94 10.92 12.58
C THR A 41 -12.78 10.06 13.08
N ARG A 42 -12.70 9.81 14.39
CA ARG A 42 -11.74 8.85 14.96
C ARG A 42 -11.87 7.44 14.36
N ARG A 43 -13.09 7.03 13.99
CA ARG A 43 -13.32 5.72 13.37
C ARG A 43 -12.73 5.67 11.96
N ASP A 44 -12.83 6.76 11.20
CA ASP A 44 -12.24 6.86 9.86
C ASP A 44 -10.72 6.77 9.95
N TRP A 45 -10.11 7.54 10.86
CA TRP A 45 -8.66 7.47 11.11
C TRP A 45 -8.18 6.08 11.53
N PHE A 46 -8.96 5.36 12.34
CA PHE A 46 -8.65 3.97 12.68
C PHE A 46 -8.65 3.07 11.43
N HIS A 47 -9.69 3.12 10.60
CA HIS A 47 -9.80 2.30 9.39
C HIS A 47 -8.68 2.63 8.40
N THR A 48 -8.46 3.92 8.14
CA THR A 48 -7.38 4.41 7.27
C THR A 48 -6.00 3.97 7.77
N THR A 49 -5.77 3.96 9.09
CA THR A 49 -4.50 3.46 9.66
C THR A 49 -4.36 1.96 9.44
N ALA A 50 -5.41 1.18 9.65
CA ALA A 50 -5.40 -0.25 9.38
C ALA A 50 -5.12 -0.56 7.89
N LEU A 51 -5.71 0.22 6.97
CA LEU A 51 -5.43 0.12 5.54
C LEU A 51 -3.96 0.45 5.23
N ALA A 52 -3.40 1.51 5.79
CA ALA A 52 -2.00 1.90 5.57
C ALA A 52 -1.01 0.83 6.07
N VAL A 53 -1.33 0.14 7.17
CA VAL A 53 -0.55 -1.02 7.64
C VAL A 53 -0.70 -2.19 6.68
N ARG A 54 -1.92 -2.46 6.20
CA ARG A 54 -2.19 -3.54 5.24
C ARG A 54 -1.42 -3.38 3.94
N GLU A 55 -1.31 -2.15 3.40
CA GLU A 55 -0.50 -1.86 2.21
C GLU A 55 0.94 -2.40 2.36
N ARG A 56 1.60 -2.07 3.48
CA ARG A 56 2.98 -2.48 3.77
C ARG A 56 3.12 -3.99 4.00
N LEU A 57 2.11 -4.60 4.62
CA LEU A 57 2.09 -6.05 4.81
C LEU A 57 1.95 -6.79 3.48
N ILE A 58 1.11 -6.28 2.57
CA ILE A 58 0.93 -6.88 1.23
C ILE A 58 2.23 -6.83 0.44
N GLU A 59 2.94 -5.72 0.44
CA GLU A 59 4.22 -5.60 -0.27
C GLU A 59 5.23 -6.65 0.20
N ARG A 60 5.35 -6.82 1.52
CA ARG A 60 6.23 -7.84 2.11
C ARG A 60 5.76 -9.25 1.76
N TRP A 61 4.46 -9.51 1.85
CA TRP A 61 3.89 -10.80 1.48
C TRP A 61 4.14 -11.14 0.00
N MET A 62 4.02 -10.16 -0.90
CA MET A 62 4.33 -10.34 -2.32
C MET A 62 5.80 -10.68 -2.55
N GLU A 63 6.74 -10.07 -1.81
CA GLU A 63 8.15 -10.43 -1.90
C GLU A 63 8.41 -11.84 -1.36
N THR A 64 7.78 -12.21 -0.24
CA THR A 64 7.85 -13.58 0.30
C THR A 64 7.31 -14.62 -0.70
N MET A 65 6.18 -14.35 -1.36
CA MET A 65 5.65 -15.25 -2.38
C MET A 65 6.62 -15.39 -3.56
N ARG A 66 7.22 -14.28 -4.02
CA ARG A 66 8.21 -14.29 -5.09
C ARG A 66 9.48 -15.04 -4.71
N SER A 67 9.92 -15.01 -3.45
CA SER A 67 11.10 -15.75 -3.01
C SER A 67 10.89 -17.26 -3.09
N TYR A 68 9.70 -17.77 -2.71
CA TYR A 68 9.35 -19.18 -2.89
C TYR A 68 9.46 -19.62 -4.36
N TYR A 69 8.87 -18.85 -5.28
CA TYR A 69 8.97 -19.16 -6.72
C TYR A 69 10.40 -19.12 -7.27
N ARG A 70 11.28 -18.27 -6.73
CA ARG A 70 12.69 -18.21 -7.15
C ARG A 70 13.52 -19.36 -6.58
N ALA A 71 13.16 -19.88 -5.40
CA ALA A 71 13.88 -20.95 -4.74
C ALA A 71 13.51 -22.34 -5.31
N ASP A 72 12.27 -22.49 -5.79
CA ASP A 72 11.76 -23.72 -6.42
C ASP A 72 11.95 -23.78 -7.95
N ALA A 73 12.59 -22.76 -8.55
CA ALA A 73 12.92 -22.69 -9.98
C ALA A 73 14.38 -23.09 -10.24
#